data_AF-A0A1X7IMJ8-F1
#
_entry.id   AF-A0A1X7IMJ8-F1
#
_cell.length_a   1.000
_cell.length_b   1.000
_cell.length_c   1.000
_cell.angle_alpha   90.00
_cell.angle_beta   90.00
_cell.angle_gamma   90.00
#
_symmetry.space_group_name_H-M   'P 1'
#
loop_
_entity.id
_entity.type
_entity.pdbx_description
1 polymer ?
#
loop_
_entity_poly.entity_id
_entity_poly.type
_entity_poly.pdbx_seq_one_letter_code
_entity_poly.pdbx_strand_id
1 'polypeptide(L)'
;MMVISTLVEYIFWTPVLLWVGLHFWFRNVSYVVFLKNQLDRGEKWAYVLSGFVKNPGRVSFLRFCDYLFTAITSVVTSATVVWTLQKIGLGTNAYYGFVSVLLFVWIAYLMKRRTELKLTDLFQSAFYLEYRWVNYGIQRKGIVMSDENVRDRAGLSYAHKLRNAEDHGRFWKYVKSMAASKKVPPEMFEVY
;
A
#
# COMPACT_ATOMS: atom_id res chain seq x y z
N MET A 1 -1.01 -8.98 -44.05
CA MET A 1 -0.85 -7.66 -43.38
C MET A 1 -1.64 -7.54 -42.08
N MET A 2 -2.85 -8.08 -41.99
CA MET A 2 -3.75 -7.95 -40.82
C MET A 2 -3.30 -8.68 -39.54
N VAL A 3 -2.52 -9.77 -39.64
CA VAL A 3 -2.01 -10.54 -38.47
C VAL A 3 -0.84 -9.84 -37.76
N ILE A 4 -0.11 -8.97 -38.47
CA ILE A 4 1.03 -8.26 -37.89
C ILE A 4 0.55 -7.08 -37.05
N SER A 5 -0.48 -6.32 -37.50
CA SER A 5 -1.00 -5.20 -36.71
C SER A 5 -1.60 -5.66 -35.38
N THR A 6 -2.33 -6.79 -35.37
CA THR A 6 -2.91 -7.34 -34.14
C THR A 6 -1.84 -7.82 -33.16
N LEU A 7 -0.78 -8.50 -33.62
CA LEU A 7 0.33 -8.94 -32.76
C LEU A 7 1.10 -7.75 -32.15
N VAL A 8 1.31 -6.69 -32.92
CA VAL A 8 1.98 -5.46 -32.45
C VAL A 8 1.12 -4.77 -31.39
N GLU A 9 -0.19 -4.72 -31.56
CA GLU A 9 -1.13 -4.20 -30.57
C GLU A 9 -1.08 -5.01 -29.27
N TYR A 10 -1.14 -6.35 -29.32
CA TYR A 10 -1.09 -7.18 -28.11
C TYR A 10 0.24 -7.09 -27.35
N ILE A 11 1.38 -7.07 -28.05
CA ILE A 11 2.72 -6.97 -27.44
C ILE A 11 2.92 -5.62 -26.74
N PHE A 12 2.31 -4.56 -27.26
CA PHE A 12 2.35 -3.23 -26.66
C PHE A 12 1.45 -3.13 -25.41
N TRP A 13 0.23 -3.68 -25.45
CA TRP A 13 -0.72 -3.59 -24.32
C TRP A 13 -0.35 -4.51 -23.14
N THR A 14 0.34 -5.63 -23.39
CA THR A 14 0.73 -6.59 -22.36
C THR A 14 1.50 -5.95 -21.18
N PRO A 15 2.61 -5.22 -21.40
CA PRO A 15 3.31 -4.56 -20.30
C PRO A 15 2.44 -3.52 -19.60
N VAL A 16 1.61 -2.76 -20.33
CA VAL A 16 0.71 -1.76 -19.73
C VAL A 16 -0.26 -2.43 -18.74
N LEU A 17 -0.90 -3.53 -19.14
CA LEU A 17 -1.79 -4.29 -18.27
C LEU A 17 -1.07 -4.87 -17.06
N LEU A 18 0.16 -5.35 -17.23
CA LEU A 18 0.98 -5.84 -16.12
C LEU A 18 1.35 -4.73 -15.14
N TRP A 19 1.71 -3.54 -15.61
CA TRP A 19 1.99 -2.39 -14.75
C TRP A 19 0.75 -1.92 -13.98
N VAL A 20 -0.42 -1.89 -14.63
CA VAL A 20 -1.69 -1.59 -13.97
C VAL A 20 -2.01 -2.66 -12.92
N GLY A 21 -1.86 -3.93 -13.26
CA GLY A 21 -2.04 -5.05 -12.34
C GLY A 21 -1.09 -4.97 -11.14
N LEU A 22 0.19 -4.67 -11.37
CA LEU A 22 1.21 -4.49 -10.34
C LEU A 22 0.87 -3.31 -9.42
N HIS A 23 0.35 -2.21 -9.96
CA HIS A 23 -0.12 -1.09 -9.16
C HIS A 23 -1.27 -1.49 -8.22
N PHE A 24 -2.29 -2.20 -8.74
CA PHE A 24 -3.40 -2.69 -7.93
C PHE A 24 -2.94 -3.73 -6.90
N TRP A 25 -1.98 -4.60 -7.26
CA TRP A 25 -1.37 -5.57 -6.36
C TRP A 25 -0.69 -4.88 -5.19
N PHE A 26 0.15 -3.87 -5.45
CA PHE A 26 0.82 -3.12 -4.38
C PHE A 26 -0.18 -2.40 -3.47
N ARG A 27 -1.21 -1.80 -4.04
CA ARG A 27 -2.21 -1.03 -3.29
C ARG A 27 -3.13 -1.87 -2.44
N ASN A 28 -3.61 -3.01 -2.96
CA ASN A 28 -4.70 -3.77 -2.34
C ASN A 28 -4.26 -5.09 -1.71
N VAL A 29 -3.07 -5.60 -2.03
CA VAL A 29 -2.59 -6.91 -1.53
C VAL A 29 -1.29 -6.75 -0.75
N SER A 30 -0.25 -6.21 -1.39
CA SER A 30 1.08 -6.03 -0.77
C SER A 30 1.06 -5.12 0.45
N TYR A 31 0.07 -4.22 0.58
CA TYR A 31 -0.08 -3.34 1.73
C TYR A 31 -0.08 -4.09 3.08
N VAL A 32 -0.55 -5.34 3.09
CA VAL A 32 -0.54 -6.22 4.27
C VAL A 32 0.89 -6.49 4.74
N VAL A 33 1.82 -6.73 3.81
CA VAL A 33 3.24 -6.97 4.12
C VAL A 33 3.85 -5.72 4.73
N PHE A 34 3.55 -4.55 4.17
CA PHE A 34 4.01 -3.27 4.68
C PHE A 34 3.46 -2.99 6.08
N LEU A 35 2.13 -3.08 6.27
CA LEU A 35 1.51 -2.81 7.57
C LEU A 35 1.93 -3.81 8.64
N LYS A 36 2.20 -5.07 8.28
CA LYS A 36 2.77 -6.03 9.23
C LYS A 36 4.16 -5.59 9.70
N ASN A 37 5.04 -5.18 8.78
CA ASN A 37 6.36 -4.71 9.17
C ASN A 37 6.29 -3.47 10.08
N GLN A 38 5.28 -2.60 9.92
CA GLN A 38 5.07 -1.45 10.81
C GLN A 38 4.50 -1.88 12.16
N LEU A 39 3.57 -2.84 12.18
CA LEU A 39 3.04 -3.42 13.41
C LEU A 39 4.15 -4.11 14.23
N ASP A 40 5.04 -4.86 13.56
CA ASP A 40 6.19 -5.53 14.18
C ASP A 40 7.20 -4.52 14.78
N ARG A 41 7.22 -3.27 14.28
CA ARG A 41 8.00 -2.16 14.85
C ARG A 41 7.32 -1.47 16.05
N GLY A 42 6.09 -1.87 16.40
CA GLY A 42 5.31 -1.26 17.47
C GLY A 42 4.54 0.00 17.07
N GLU A 43 4.37 0.25 15.77
CA GLU A 43 3.60 1.41 15.31
C GLU A 43 2.11 1.26 15.64
N LYS A 44 1.62 2.07 16.60
CA LYS A 44 0.26 1.99 17.15
C LYS A 44 -0.86 2.30 16.14
N TRP A 45 -0.52 2.96 15.03
CA TRP A 45 -1.44 3.27 13.92
C TRP A 45 -1.53 2.16 12.88
N ALA A 46 -0.59 1.21 12.88
CA ALA A 46 -0.58 0.12 11.92
C ALA A 46 -1.64 -0.93 12.30
N TYR A 47 -2.42 -1.37 11.32
CA TYR A 47 -3.41 -2.43 11.51
C TYR A 47 -3.38 -3.41 10.34
N VAL A 48 -3.30 -4.70 10.67
CA VAL A 48 -3.32 -5.79 9.70
C VAL A 48 -4.60 -6.59 9.89
N LEU A 49 -5.23 -7.01 8.79
CA LEU A 49 -6.43 -7.84 8.86
C LEU A 49 -6.16 -9.12 9.66
N SER A 50 -7.14 -9.49 10.47
CA SER A 50 -7.07 -10.60 11.42
C SER A 50 -6.62 -11.93 10.77
N GLY A 51 -7.01 -12.18 9.52
CA GLY A 51 -6.66 -13.39 8.77
C GLY A 51 -5.17 -13.52 8.41
N PHE A 52 -4.42 -12.41 8.38
CA PHE A 52 -2.98 -12.40 8.08
C PHE A 52 -2.11 -12.40 9.33
N VAL A 53 -2.63 -11.88 10.46
CA VAL A 53 -1.96 -11.95 11.76
C VAL A 53 -1.86 -13.41 12.23
N LYS A 54 -2.94 -14.19 12.05
CA LYS A 54 -3.00 -15.60 12.48
C LYS A 54 -2.09 -16.55 11.66
N ASN A 55 -1.74 -16.17 10.43
CA ASN A 55 -1.03 -17.04 9.49
C ASN A 55 0.23 -16.34 8.95
N PRO A 56 1.36 -16.36 9.68
CA PRO A 56 2.57 -15.66 9.26
C PRO A 56 3.11 -16.13 7.90
N GLY A 57 2.89 -17.40 7.54
CA GLY A 57 3.27 -17.96 6.24
C GLY A 57 2.60 -17.27 5.05
N ARG A 58 1.38 -16.74 5.21
CA ARG A 58 0.69 -15.98 4.15
C ARG A 58 1.41 -14.67 3.84
N VAL A 59 2.01 -14.03 4.83
CA VAL A 59 2.71 -12.76 4.63
C VAL A 59 4.06 -12.98 3.95
N SER A 60 4.76 -14.06 4.28
CA SER A 60 5.96 -14.48 3.55
C SER A 60 5.64 -14.87 2.11
N PHE A 61 4.52 -15.57 1.88
CA PHE A 61 4.06 -15.90 0.53
C PHE A 61 3.73 -14.64 -0.28
N LEU A 62 3.03 -13.66 0.30
CA LEU A 62 2.77 -12.38 -0.37
C LEU A 62 4.06 -11.63 -0.71
N ARG A 63 5.06 -11.66 0.17
CA ARG A 63 6.38 -11.07 -0.10
C ARG A 63 7.07 -11.76 -1.28
N PHE A 64 6.99 -13.08 -1.37
CA PHE A 64 7.47 -13.82 -2.53
C PHE A 64 6.72 -13.43 -3.81
N CYS A 65 5.38 -13.35 -3.75
CA CYS A 65 4.57 -12.90 -4.88
C CYS A 65 4.92 -11.47 -5.32
N ASP A 66 5.22 -10.56 -4.41
CA ASP A 66 5.67 -9.19 -4.76
C ASP A 66 6.93 -9.22 -5.64
N TYR A 67 7.93 -10.02 -5.26
CA TYR A 67 9.15 -10.16 -6.04
C TYR A 67 8.88 -10.83 -7.38
N LEU A 68 8.07 -11.88 -7.41
CA LEU A 68 7.72 -12.60 -8.62
C LEU A 68 6.96 -11.70 -9.62
N PHE A 69 5.93 -11.00 -9.17
CA PHE A 69 5.17 -10.08 -10.03
C PHE A 69 6.02 -8.91 -10.54
N THR A 70 6.90 -8.38 -9.68
CA THR A 70 7.84 -7.34 -10.09
C THR A 70 8.79 -7.87 -11.17
N ALA A 71 9.40 -9.03 -10.94
CA ALA A 71 10.32 -9.65 -11.90
C ALA A 71 9.64 -9.95 -13.24
N ILE A 72 8.46 -10.57 -13.24
CA ILE A 72 7.68 -10.87 -14.45
C ILE A 72 7.36 -9.57 -15.20
N THR A 73 6.83 -8.55 -14.50
CA THR A 73 6.46 -7.27 -15.12
C THR A 73 7.68 -6.59 -15.74
N SER A 74 8.81 -6.56 -15.04
CA SER A 74 10.04 -5.93 -15.53
C SER A 74 10.66 -6.69 -16.70
N VAL A 75 10.67 -8.03 -16.68
CA VAL A 75 11.18 -8.86 -17.78
C VAL A 75 10.30 -8.73 -19.02
N VAL A 76 8.97 -8.79 -18.87
CA VAL A 76 8.05 -8.62 -20.00
C VAL A 76 8.17 -7.22 -20.61
N THR A 77 8.22 -6.17 -19.77
CA THR A 77 8.40 -4.79 -20.26
C THR A 77 9.74 -4.62 -20.97
N SER A 78 10.82 -5.17 -20.41
CA SER A 78 12.14 -5.15 -21.04
C SER A 78 12.15 -5.89 -22.38
N ALA A 79 11.52 -7.07 -22.46
CA ALA A 79 11.38 -7.82 -23.70
C ALA A 79 10.63 -7.01 -24.77
N THR A 80 9.54 -6.33 -24.40
CA THR A 80 8.82 -5.43 -25.30
C THR A 80 9.72 -4.27 -25.79
N VAL A 81 10.55 -3.69 -24.93
CA VAL A 81 11.51 -2.62 -25.30
C VAL A 81 12.60 -3.13 -26.25
N VAL A 82 13.17 -4.31 -25.99
CA VAL A 82 14.17 -4.89 -26.89
C VAL A 82 13.55 -5.19 -28.25
N TRP A 83 12.33 -5.73 -28.27
CA TRP A 83 11.60 -6.00 -29.51
C TRP A 83 11.31 -4.71 -30.31
N THR A 84 10.90 -3.62 -29.67
CA THR A 84 10.69 -2.34 -30.37
C THR A 84 11.99 -1.76 -30.90
N LEU A 85 13.09 -1.81 -30.15
CA LEU A 85 14.40 -1.37 -30.60
C LEU A 85 14.90 -2.15 -31.83
N GLN A 86 14.67 -3.47 -31.85
CA GLN A 86 14.97 -4.29 -33.03
C GLN A 86 14.17 -3.84 -34.26
N LYS A 87 12.88 -3.54 -34.10
CA LYS A 87 12.02 -3.09 -35.20
C LYS A 87 12.42 -1.71 -35.75
N ILE A 88 13.03 -0.86 -34.94
CA ILE A 88 13.50 0.47 -35.34
C ILE A 88 14.89 0.41 -36.00
N GLY A 89 15.50 -0.78 -36.12
CA GLY A 89 16.78 -0.97 -36.82
C GLY A 89 18.02 -0.72 -35.96
N LEU A 90 17.86 -0.58 -34.63
CA LEU A 90 18.95 -0.36 -33.66
C LEU A 90 19.67 -1.68 -33.24
N GLY A 91 19.29 -2.82 -33.82
CA GLY A 91 19.93 -4.12 -33.60
C GLY A 91 19.48 -4.87 -32.34
N THR A 92 19.86 -6.15 -32.26
CA THR A 92 19.55 -7.08 -31.17
C THR A 92 20.70 -7.09 -30.14
N ASN A 93 20.76 -6.13 -29.22
CA ASN A 93 21.79 -6.14 -28.18
C ASN A 93 21.22 -6.56 -26.82
N ALA A 94 21.66 -7.72 -26.33
CA ALA A 94 21.27 -8.27 -25.03
C ALA A 94 21.58 -7.33 -23.85
N TYR A 95 22.59 -6.46 -24.00
CA TYR A 95 22.94 -5.44 -23.01
C TYR A 95 21.77 -4.46 -22.74
N TYR A 96 21.08 -3.99 -23.78
CA TYR A 96 19.92 -3.08 -23.60
C TYR A 96 18.74 -3.77 -22.92
N GLY A 97 18.57 -5.08 -23.15
CA GLY A 97 17.61 -5.91 -22.40
C GLY A 97 17.96 -5.95 -20.92
N PHE A 98 19.19 -6.33 -20.58
CA PHE A 98 19.60 -6.43 -19.19
C PHE A 98 19.50 -5.10 -18.42
N VAL A 99 19.99 -4.00 -19.01
CA VAL A 99 19.91 -2.67 -18.39
C VAL A 99 18.47 -2.21 -18.22
N SER A 100 17.60 -2.46 -19.19
CA SER A 100 16.18 -2.09 -19.07
C SER A 100 15.44 -2.90 -18.01
N VAL A 101 15.76 -4.19 -17.79
CA VAL A 101 15.20 -4.95 -16.65
C VAL A 101 15.53 -4.26 -15.33
N LEU A 102 16.80 -3.89 -15.10
CA LEU A 102 17.21 -3.21 -13.87
C LEU A 102 16.47 -1.88 -13.67
N LEU A 103 16.33 -1.10 -14.75
CA LEU A 103 15.56 0.14 -14.75
C LEU A 103 14.09 -0.11 -14.36
N PHE A 104 13.43 -1.10 -14.95
CA PHE A 104 12.02 -1.39 -14.66
C PHE A 104 11.81 -1.97 -13.26
N VAL A 105 12.74 -2.75 -12.74
CA VAL A 105 12.71 -3.20 -11.33
C VAL A 105 12.81 -1.98 -10.40
N TRP A 106 13.70 -1.03 -10.72
CA TRP A 106 13.81 0.21 -9.96
C TRP A 106 12.54 1.06 -9.99
N ILE A 107 11.90 1.19 -11.16
CA ILE A 107 10.61 1.89 -11.32
C ILE A 107 9.52 1.20 -10.48
N ALA A 108 9.45 -0.13 -10.51
CA ALA A 108 8.49 -0.90 -9.70
C ALA A 108 8.73 -0.70 -8.20
N TYR A 109 9.98 -0.67 -7.75
CA TYR A 109 10.34 -0.34 -6.37
C TYR A 109 9.87 1.06 -5.97
N LEU A 110 10.10 2.09 -6.80
CA LEU A 110 9.61 3.44 -6.55
C LEU A 110 8.08 3.51 -6.50
N MET A 111 7.40 2.75 -7.37
CA MET A 111 5.93 2.64 -7.35
C MET A 111 5.41 2.03 -6.05
N LYS A 112 6.05 0.94 -5.58
CA LYS A 112 5.73 0.32 -4.29
C LYS A 112 5.91 1.32 -3.15
N ARG A 113 7.07 1.99 -3.07
CA ARG A 113 7.37 2.99 -2.04
C ARG A 113 6.36 4.15 -2.03
N ARG A 114 5.97 4.68 -3.18
CA ARG A 114 4.93 5.71 -3.27
C ARG A 114 3.58 5.24 -2.75
N THR A 115 3.25 3.96 -2.98
CA THR A 115 2.01 3.37 -2.50
C THR A 115 2.03 3.20 -0.97
N GLU A 116 3.17 2.75 -0.42
CA GLU A 116 3.39 2.64 1.02
C GLU A 116 3.31 3.99 1.74
N LEU A 117 3.85 5.06 1.16
CA LEU A 117 3.72 6.43 1.70
C LEU A 117 2.25 6.87 1.77
N LYS A 118 1.50 6.71 0.67
CA LYS A 118 0.06 7.04 0.65
C LYS A 118 -0.75 6.25 1.67
N LEU A 119 -0.39 4.98 1.89
CA LEU A 119 -1.02 4.14 2.91
C LEU A 119 -0.67 4.62 4.31
N THR A 120 0.59 4.99 4.54
CA THR A 120 1.04 5.55 5.82
C THR A 120 0.25 6.80 6.17
N ASP A 121 0.16 7.76 5.25
CA ASP A 121 -0.60 9.00 5.44
C ASP A 121 -2.08 8.71 5.76
N LEU A 122 -2.68 7.75 5.06
CA LEU A 122 -4.07 7.35 5.26
C LEU A 122 -4.31 6.77 6.66
N PHE A 123 -3.49 5.81 7.08
CA PHE A 123 -3.66 5.14 8.38
C PHE A 123 -3.25 6.05 9.55
N GLN A 124 -2.22 6.87 9.40
CA GLN A 124 -1.82 7.85 10.41
C GLN A 124 -2.90 8.93 10.57
N SER A 125 -3.50 9.41 9.49
CA SER A 125 -4.60 10.39 9.56
C SER A 125 -5.82 9.81 10.27
N ALA A 126 -6.19 8.56 9.96
CA ALA A 126 -7.29 7.85 10.63
C ALA A 126 -7.00 7.62 12.12
N PHE A 127 -5.78 7.20 12.46
CA PHE A 127 -5.34 7.03 13.85
C PHE A 127 -5.33 8.36 14.61
N TYR A 128 -4.87 9.44 14.00
CA TYR A 128 -4.81 10.76 14.62
C TYR A 128 -6.21 11.30 14.99
N LEU A 129 -7.22 11.00 14.17
CA LEU A 129 -8.61 11.28 14.53
C LEU A 129 -9.02 10.51 15.79
N GLU A 130 -8.72 9.21 15.85
CA GLU A 130 -9.05 8.38 17.00
C GLU A 130 -8.34 8.83 18.28
N TYR A 131 -7.05 9.16 18.18
CA TYR A 131 -6.27 9.74 19.27
C TYR A 131 -6.92 11.01 19.81
N ARG A 132 -7.37 11.92 18.94
CA ARG A 132 -8.06 13.14 19.33
C ARG A 132 -9.38 12.88 20.07
N TRP A 133 -10.16 11.91 19.60
CA TRP A 133 -11.40 11.51 20.28
C TRP A 133 -11.17 10.90 21.66
N VAL A 134 -10.15 10.06 21.79
CA VAL A 134 -9.78 9.45 23.07
C VAL A 134 -9.24 10.50 24.04
N ASN A 135 -8.36 11.39 23.58
CA ASN A 135 -7.83 12.48 24.40
C ASN A 135 -8.96 13.38 24.93
N TYR A 136 -9.86 13.80 24.04
CA TYR A 136 -11.03 14.60 24.41
C TYR A 136 -11.91 13.90 25.47
N GLY A 137 -12.20 12.60 25.28
CA GLY A 137 -12.98 11.82 26.23
C GLY A 137 -12.31 11.66 27.61
N ILE A 138 -10.98 11.71 27.68
CA ILE A 138 -10.19 11.68 28.92
C ILE A 138 -10.21 13.06 29.59
N GLN A 139 -9.94 14.12 28.83
CA GLN A 139 -9.97 15.51 29.31
C GLN A 139 -11.33 15.90 29.87
N ARG A 140 -12.42 15.54 29.17
CA ARG A 140 -13.79 15.79 29.64
C ARG A 140 -14.13 15.09 30.97
N LYS A 141 -13.43 14.00 31.29
CA LYS A 141 -13.58 13.27 32.56
C LYS A 141 -12.66 13.81 33.66
N GLY A 142 -11.86 14.83 33.39
CA GLY A 142 -10.89 15.39 34.34
C GLY A 142 -9.73 14.45 34.68
N ILE A 143 -9.49 13.41 33.86
CA ILE A 143 -8.43 12.44 34.12
C ILE A 143 -7.13 12.97 33.52
N VAL A 144 -6.10 13.13 34.35
CA VAL A 144 -4.75 13.45 33.88
C VAL A 144 -4.07 12.14 33.47
N MET A 145 -3.63 12.07 32.21
CA MET A 145 -2.96 10.89 31.66
C MET A 145 -1.78 11.31 30.80
N SER A 146 -0.68 10.54 30.83
CA SER A 146 0.46 10.80 29.96
C SER A 146 0.09 10.56 28.50
N ASP A 147 0.73 11.30 27.58
CA ASP A 147 0.49 11.19 26.15
C ASP A 147 0.66 9.75 25.62
N GLU A 148 1.68 9.05 26.12
CA GLU A 148 1.94 7.65 25.75
C GLU A 148 0.75 6.72 26.06
N ASN A 149 0.17 6.87 27.25
CA ASN A 149 -1.00 6.09 27.68
C ASN A 149 -2.26 6.45 26.87
N VAL A 150 -2.42 7.73 26.50
CA VAL A 150 -3.49 8.16 25.59
C VAL A 150 -3.32 7.51 24.22
N ARG A 151 -2.08 7.48 23.70
CA ARG A 151 -1.75 6.81 22.42
C ARG A 151 -1.98 5.30 22.48
N ASP A 152 -1.71 4.63 23.60
CA ASP A 152 -2.01 3.19 23.77
C ASP A 152 -3.50 2.90 23.79
N ARG A 153 -4.27 3.68 24.55
CA ARG A 153 -5.73 3.56 24.56
C ARG A 153 -6.33 3.85 23.19
N ALA A 154 -5.79 4.85 22.48
CA ALA A 154 -6.17 5.14 21.11
C ALA A 154 -5.84 3.99 20.16
N GLY A 155 -4.67 3.36 20.30
CA GLY A 155 -4.29 2.16 19.53
C GLY A 155 -5.26 1.01 19.73
N LEU A 156 -5.62 0.70 20.97
CA LEU A 156 -6.58 -0.35 21.29
C LEU A 156 -7.99 -0.04 20.75
N SER A 157 -8.48 1.19 20.96
CA SER A 157 -9.76 1.64 20.44
C SER A 157 -9.81 1.60 18.90
N TYR A 158 -8.75 2.06 18.26
CA TYR A 158 -8.58 2.04 16.80
C TYR A 158 -8.61 0.62 16.26
N ALA A 159 -7.80 -0.28 16.81
CA ALA A 159 -7.76 -1.69 16.40
C ALA A 159 -9.12 -2.38 16.59
N HIS A 160 -9.83 -2.11 17.68
CA HIS A 160 -11.17 -2.65 17.93
C HIS A 160 -12.18 -2.17 16.87
N LYS A 161 -12.19 -0.87 16.56
CA LYS A 161 -13.06 -0.28 15.53
C LYS A 161 -12.75 -0.82 14.13
N LEU A 162 -11.47 -0.99 13.82
CA LEU A 162 -11.03 -1.58 12.55
C LEU A 162 -11.41 -3.05 12.41
N ARG A 163 -11.30 -3.83 13.49
CA ARG A 163 -11.75 -5.22 13.51
C ARG A 163 -13.26 -5.32 13.29
N ASN A 164 -14.03 -4.50 13.99
CA ASN A 164 -15.47 -4.44 13.78
C ASN A 164 -15.82 -4.05 12.32
N ALA A 165 -15.07 -3.12 11.71
CA ALA A 165 -15.26 -2.75 10.31
C ALA A 165 -14.84 -3.88 9.33
N GLU A 166 -13.83 -4.68 9.68
CA GLU A 166 -13.42 -5.90 8.97
C GLU A 166 -14.55 -6.93 8.98
N ASP A 167 -15.10 -7.22 10.16
CA ASP A 167 -16.18 -8.20 10.35
C ASP A 167 -17.45 -7.84 9.53
N HIS A 168 -17.68 -6.54 9.29
CA HIS A 168 -18.79 -6.04 8.49
C HIS A 168 -18.45 -5.79 7.01
N GLY A 169 -17.25 -6.17 6.55
CA GLY A 169 -16.82 -5.99 5.16
C GLY A 169 -16.64 -4.52 4.72
N ARG A 170 -16.54 -3.59 5.68
CA ARG A 170 -16.47 -2.13 5.43
C ARG A 170 -15.12 -1.52 5.78
N PHE A 171 -14.10 -2.33 6.05
CA PHE A 171 -12.77 -1.91 6.47
C PHE A 171 -12.22 -0.70 5.70
N TRP A 172 -12.03 -0.82 4.39
CA TRP A 172 -11.46 0.26 3.57
C TRP A 172 -12.35 1.51 3.49
N LYS A 173 -13.67 1.34 3.51
CA LYS A 173 -14.61 2.46 3.54
C LYS A 173 -14.47 3.23 4.86
N TYR A 174 -14.32 2.49 5.96
CA TYR A 174 -14.15 3.05 7.30
C TYR A 174 -12.84 3.82 7.44
N VAL A 175 -11.70 3.21 7.09
CA VAL A 175 -10.37 3.86 7.15
C VAL A 175 -10.35 5.16 6.32
N LYS A 176 -10.88 5.12 5.08
CA LYS A 176 -10.97 6.32 4.24
C LYS A 176 -11.87 7.40 4.83
N SER A 177 -13.01 7.00 5.43
CA SER A 177 -13.92 7.95 6.06
C SER A 177 -13.31 8.62 7.29
N MET A 178 -12.55 7.88 8.10
CA MET A 178 -11.82 8.43 9.24
C MET A 178 -10.72 9.39 8.79
N ALA A 179 -9.89 8.98 7.82
CA ALA A 179 -8.81 9.81 7.30
C ALA A 179 -9.31 11.13 6.67
N ALA A 180 -10.47 11.10 5.99
CA ALA A 180 -11.07 12.30 5.40
C ALA A 180 -11.84 13.16 6.41
N SER A 181 -12.20 12.61 7.57
CA SER A 181 -13.04 13.30 8.55
C SER A 181 -12.24 14.37 9.28
N LYS A 182 -12.65 15.63 9.06
CA LYS A 182 -12.21 16.79 9.85
C LYS A 182 -13.04 17.00 11.13
N LYS A 183 -13.88 16.03 11.52
CA LYS A 183 -14.70 16.13 12.74
C LYS A 183 -13.81 16.01 13.98
N VAL A 184 -13.14 17.11 14.30
CA VAL A 184 -12.45 17.34 15.57
C VAL A 184 -13.53 17.71 16.60
N PRO A 185 -13.47 17.22 17.84
CA PRO A 185 -14.35 17.70 18.90
C PRO A 185 -14.26 19.23 19.03
N PRO A 186 -15.40 19.95 19.08
CA PRO A 186 -15.44 21.41 19.00
C PRO A 186 -14.70 22.11 20.14
N GLU A 187 -14.52 21.45 21.28
CA GLU A 187 -13.84 22.02 22.47
C GLU A 187 -12.29 21.98 22.38
N MET A 188 -11.70 21.38 21.35
CA MET A 188 -10.23 21.40 21.16
C MET A 188 -9.69 22.64 20.43
N PHE A 189 -10.56 23.60 20.09
CA PHE A 189 -10.16 24.88 19.51
C PHE A 189 -9.92 26.00 20.54
N GLU A 190 -10.25 25.77 21.83
CA GLU A 190 -10.23 26.81 22.86
C GLU A 190 -9.08 26.69 23.88
N VAL A 191 -8.12 25.79 23.65
CA VAL A 191 -6.89 25.72 24.46
C VAL A 191 -5.69 26.10 23.60
N TYR A 192 -5.59 27.39 23.30
CA TYR A 192 -4.35 28.08 22.95
C TYR A 192 -4.30 29.41 23.70
#